data_AF-A0A7Y2X509-F1
#
_entry.id   AF-A0A7Y2X509-F1
#
_cell.length_a   1.000
_cell.length_b   1.000
_cell.length_c   1.000
_cell.angle_alpha   90.00
_cell.angle_beta   90.00
_cell.angle_gamma   90.00
#
_symmetry.space_group_name_H-M   'P 1'
#
loop_
_entity.id
_entity.type
_entity.pdbx_description
1 polymer ?
#
loop_
_entity_poly.entity_id
_entity_poly.type
_entity_poly.pdbx_seq_one_letter_code
_entity_poly.pdbx_strand_id
1 'polypeptide(L)'
;GFRDALLDLCLAVDLSAYDPVDLCGTGGDGKDTFNISTLASFIAAGAGLKVTKHGNYGVSSTCGSSNVMEFLGIKFSSDSGFLKNCIEETGICVLHAPLFHPAMKNVAPIRKELAVKTFFNMLGPMVNPAFPKNQMVGVFNLELARMYGYLYQNTDKKFTVLHALDGYDEISLTGPTKTISNRNEGILQASDFGVEEVNAQDITGGSTVAESAQMFLNILQGKGTAAQNHVVCANAGVAISTVKEISPKEGFELAMESLKSGRAMDSLKKLQQLSV
;
A
#
# COMPACT_ATOMS: atom_id res chain seq x y z
N GLY A 1 -21.74 7.79 1.86
CA GLY A 1 -21.91 8.62 3.08
C GLY A 1 -20.59 9.24 3.50
N PHE A 2 -20.00 8.80 4.62
CA PHE A 2 -18.76 9.39 5.16
C PHE A 2 -17.57 9.37 4.19
N ARG A 3 -17.37 8.26 3.47
CA ARG A 3 -16.35 8.16 2.41
C ARG A 3 -16.53 9.28 1.37
N ASP A 4 -17.73 9.41 0.83
CA ASP A 4 -18.04 10.36 -0.22
C ASP A 4 -17.85 11.80 0.27
N ALA A 5 -18.29 12.11 1.50
CA ALA A 5 -18.04 13.43 2.10
C ALA A 5 -16.54 13.75 2.26
N LEU A 6 -15.70 12.77 2.61
CA LEU A 6 -14.25 12.98 2.69
C LEU A 6 -13.59 13.17 1.33
N LEU A 7 -14.12 12.51 0.29
CA LEU A 7 -13.69 12.69 -1.09
C LEU A 7 -14.12 14.06 -1.65
N ASP A 8 -15.35 14.50 -1.36
CA ASP A 8 -15.87 15.81 -1.77
C ASP A 8 -15.10 16.98 -1.12
N LEU A 9 -14.58 16.77 0.08
CA LEU A 9 -13.82 17.77 0.86
C LEU A 9 -12.30 17.65 0.69
N CYS A 10 -11.81 16.70 -0.12
CA CYS A 10 -10.37 16.56 -0.34
C CYS A 10 -9.84 17.57 -1.35
N LEU A 11 -8.54 17.81 -1.33
CA LEU A 11 -7.85 18.49 -2.42
C LEU A 11 -7.60 17.48 -3.55
N ALA A 12 -8.58 17.30 -4.44
CA ALA A 12 -8.47 16.33 -5.53
C ALA A 12 -7.26 16.61 -6.45
N VAL A 13 -6.64 15.54 -6.94
CA VAL A 13 -5.61 15.59 -7.98
C VAL A 13 -6.00 14.68 -9.14
N ASP A 14 -6.08 15.21 -10.35
CA ASP A 14 -6.42 14.40 -11.53
C ASP A 14 -5.18 13.69 -12.07
N LEU A 15 -5.13 12.38 -11.86
CA LEU A 15 -4.12 11.45 -12.40
C LEU A 15 -4.79 10.34 -13.21
N SER A 16 -6.03 10.55 -13.67
CA SER A 16 -6.83 9.54 -14.38
C SER A 16 -6.17 9.06 -15.68
N ALA A 17 -5.38 9.91 -16.34
CA ALA A 17 -4.64 9.60 -17.56
C ALA A 17 -3.60 8.47 -17.39
N TYR A 18 -3.21 8.13 -16.15
CA TYR A 18 -2.21 7.11 -15.85
C TYR A 18 -2.80 5.75 -15.45
N ASP A 19 -4.13 5.64 -15.35
CA ASP A 19 -4.84 4.46 -14.83
C ASP A 19 -4.22 3.90 -13.53
N PRO A 20 -4.10 4.72 -12.47
CA PRO A 20 -3.26 4.37 -11.34
C PRO A 20 -3.88 3.29 -10.45
N VAL A 21 -3.01 2.61 -9.70
CA VAL A 21 -3.36 1.70 -8.60
C VAL A 21 -2.93 2.29 -7.26
N ASP A 22 -3.71 2.04 -6.22
CA ASP A 22 -3.28 2.22 -4.83
C ASP A 22 -3.10 0.87 -4.13
N LEU A 23 -2.05 0.79 -3.32
CA LEU A 23 -1.73 -0.35 -2.47
C LEU A 23 -1.56 0.18 -1.05
N CYS A 24 -2.58 -0.01 -0.22
CA CYS A 24 -2.59 0.48 1.14
C CYS A 24 -3.30 -0.50 2.08
N GLY A 25 -3.03 -0.36 3.38
CA GLY A 25 -3.70 -1.09 4.44
C GLY A 25 -4.50 -0.13 5.30
N THR A 26 -5.49 -0.65 6.00
CA THR A 26 -6.18 0.09 7.06
C THR A 26 -5.27 0.41 8.25
N GLY A 27 -4.18 -0.35 8.39
CA GLY A 27 -3.32 -0.37 9.57
C GLY A 27 -4.05 -0.86 10.82
N GLY A 28 -3.36 -0.79 11.96
CA GLY A 28 -3.96 -1.14 13.24
C GLY A 28 -4.13 -2.64 13.47
N ASP A 29 -3.44 -3.49 12.72
CA ASP A 29 -3.39 -4.94 12.99
C ASP A 29 -2.58 -5.30 14.24
N GLY A 30 -1.71 -4.40 14.71
CA GLY A 30 -0.87 -4.60 15.89
C GLY A 30 0.28 -5.58 15.66
N LYS A 31 0.70 -5.77 14.41
CA LYS A 31 1.70 -6.76 14.01
C LYS A 31 3.11 -6.20 13.82
N ASP A 32 3.25 -4.86 13.75
CA ASP A 32 4.52 -4.15 13.62
C ASP A 32 5.45 -4.73 12.54
N THR A 33 4.89 -5.05 11.38
CA THR A 33 5.66 -5.50 10.21
C THR A 33 6.50 -4.37 9.62
N PHE A 34 7.49 -4.72 8.81
CA PHE A 34 8.16 -3.73 7.96
C PHE A 34 7.16 -3.12 6.98
N ASN A 35 7.50 -1.99 6.32
CA ASN A 35 6.55 -1.23 5.50
C ASN A 35 6.21 -1.91 4.13
N ILE A 36 5.62 -3.11 4.18
CA ILE A 36 5.33 -4.00 3.05
C ILE A 36 4.52 -3.27 1.97
N SER A 37 3.36 -2.67 2.28
CA SER A 37 2.57 -1.96 1.26
C SER A 37 3.33 -0.80 0.60
N THR A 38 4.30 -0.20 1.28
CA THR A 38 5.13 0.90 0.72
C THR A 38 6.18 0.35 -0.22
N LEU A 39 6.92 -0.69 0.19
CA LEU A 39 7.86 -1.37 -0.70
C LEU A 39 7.15 -1.99 -1.91
N ALA A 40 6.00 -2.63 -1.70
CA ALA A 40 5.18 -3.24 -2.74
C ALA A 40 4.74 -2.21 -3.79
N SER A 41 4.50 -0.96 -3.38
CA SER A 41 4.17 0.14 -4.29
C SER A 41 5.33 0.47 -5.25
N PHE A 42 6.57 0.50 -4.75
CA PHE A 42 7.76 0.68 -5.61
C PHE A 42 8.01 -0.51 -6.52
N ILE A 43 7.80 -1.73 -6.02
CA ILE A 43 7.93 -2.95 -6.83
C ILE A 43 6.88 -2.97 -7.95
N ALA A 44 5.62 -2.62 -7.66
CA ALA A 44 4.57 -2.48 -8.66
C ALA A 44 4.92 -1.40 -9.71
N ALA A 45 5.45 -0.25 -9.27
CA ALA A 45 5.94 0.79 -10.18
C ALA A 45 7.08 0.30 -11.09
N GLY A 46 8.07 -0.41 -10.53
CA GLY A 46 9.15 -1.03 -11.29
C GLY A 46 8.71 -2.18 -12.22
N ALA A 47 7.52 -2.75 -12.00
CA ALA A 47 6.85 -3.70 -12.88
C ALA A 47 6.02 -3.01 -13.99
N GLY A 48 6.05 -1.68 -14.05
CA GLY A 48 5.41 -0.87 -15.07
C GLY A 48 4.00 -0.39 -14.74
N LEU A 49 3.52 -0.59 -13.51
CA LEU A 49 2.27 0.04 -13.07
C LEU A 49 2.48 1.51 -12.73
N LYS A 50 1.40 2.29 -12.78
CA LYS A 50 1.35 3.65 -12.26
C LYS A 50 0.71 3.63 -10.89
N VAL A 51 1.40 4.14 -9.87
CA VAL A 51 1.00 3.99 -8.47
C VAL A 51 0.74 5.33 -7.82
N THR A 52 -0.46 5.49 -7.25
CA THR A 52 -0.85 6.65 -6.43
C THR A 52 -0.96 6.19 -4.99
N LYS A 53 0.18 6.09 -4.28
CA LYS A 53 0.16 5.54 -2.92
C LYS A 53 -0.41 6.56 -1.95
N HIS A 54 -1.57 6.28 -1.37
CA HIS A 54 -2.10 7.09 -0.27
C HIS A 54 -1.50 6.62 1.05
N GLY A 55 -0.84 7.54 1.76
CA GLY A 55 -0.06 7.22 2.96
C GLY A 55 -0.27 8.23 4.08
N ASN A 56 0.01 7.79 5.30
CA ASN A 56 -0.02 8.64 6.49
C ASN A 56 1.17 8.31 7.40
N TYR A 57 1.38 9.15 8.42
CA TYR A 57 2.24 8.81 9.55
C TYR A 57 1.69 7.62 10.33
N GLY A 58 2.56 6.94 11.07
CA GLY A 58 2.18 5.77 11.87
C GLY A 58 1.10 6.13 12.89
N VAL A 59 -0.01 5.40 12.89
CA VAL A 59 -1.10 5.57 13.88
C VAL A 59 -0.97 4.54 15.00
N SER A 60 -0.55 3.32 14.68
CA SER A 60 -0.37 2.20 15.62
C SER A 60 1.01 1.54 15.56
N SER A 61 1.69 1.61 14.42
CA SER A 61 3.05 1.08 14.27
C SER A 61 4.08 2.12 14.70
N THR A 62 5.22 1.63 15.18
CA THR A 62 6.37 2.46 15.59
C THR A 62 6.87 3.36 14.45
N CYS A 63 6.75 2.92 13.19
CA CYS A 63 7.16 3.68 12.02
C CYS A 63 6.17 3.54 10.85
N GLY A 64 5.45 4.62 10.53
CA GLY A 64 4.53 4.64 9.39
C GLY A 64 5.22 4.88 8.06
N SER A 65 4.50 4.60 6.97
CA SER A 65 4.99 4.80 5.59
C SER A 65 5.53 6.21 5.35
N SER A 66 4.83 7.26 5.83
CA SER A 66 5.27 8.64 5.60
C SER A 66 6.54 9.00 6.38
N ASN A 67 6.78 8.38 7.55
CA ASN A 67 8.01 8.60 8.32
C ASN A 67 9.23 8.05 7.57
N VAL A 68 9.13 6.83 7.02
CA VAL A 68 10.22 6.24 6.23
C VAL A 68 10.46 7.02 4.95
N MET A 69 9.41 7.39 4.23
CA MET A 69 9.55 8.14 2.98
C MET A 69 10.21 9.51 3.19
N GLU A 70 9.79 10.26 4.22
CA GLU A 70 10.41 11.54 4.58
C GLU A 70 11.87 11.36 4.99
N PHE A 71 12.18 10.34 5.80
CA PHE A 71 13.56 10.02 6.19
C PHE A 71 14.46 9.67 4.99
N LEU A 72 13.89 9.01 3.98
CA LEU A 72 14.56 8.70 2.72
C LEU A 72 14.65 9.92 1.77
N GLY A 73 14.25 11.12 2.20
CA GLY A 73 14.39 12.35 1.41
C GLY A 73 13.28 12.55 0.38
N ILE A 74 12.11 11.91 0.55
CA ILE A 74 10.96 12.11 -0.33
C ILE A 74 10.17 13.33 0.12
N LYS A 75 9.95 14.26 -0.81
CA LYS A 75 9.17 15.48 -0.58
C LYS A 75 7.69 15.21 -0.78
N PHE A 76 6.89 15.50 0.24
CA PHE A 76 5.43 15.52 0.11
C PHE A 76 4.95 16.87 -0.44
N SER A 77 3.99 16.80 -1.36
CA SER A 77 3.40 17.98 -1.99
C SER A 77 1.95 17.70 -2.38
N SER A 78 1.11 18.73 -2.37
CA SER A 78 -0.22 18.73 -3.00
C SER A 78 -0.22 19.42 -4.36
N ASP A 79 0.93 19.88 -4.85
CA ASP A 79 1.07 20.50 -6.17
C ASP A 79 0.84 19.45 -7.28
N SER A 80 -0.19 19.67 -8.10
CA SER A 80 -0.58 18.72 -9.14
C SER A 80 0.50 18.55 -10.21
N GLY A 81 1.25 19.60 -10.55
CA GLY A 81 2.33 19.54 -11.52
C GLY A 81 3.47 18.63 -11.06
N PHE A 82 3.89 18.79 -9.81
CA PHE A 82 4.87 17.95 -9.15
C PHE A 82 4.43 16.48 -9.09
N LEU A 83 3.21 16.21 -8.65
CA LEU A 83 2.69 14.84 -8.53
C LEU A 83 2.58 14.14 -9.89
N LYS A 84 2.15 14.89 -10.92
CA LYS A 84 2.13 14.42 -12.31
C LYS A 84 3.54 14.05 -12.79
N ASN A 85 4.51 14.93 -12.56
CA ASN A 85 5.91 14.66 -12.91
C ASN A 85 6.46 13.43 -12.18
N CYS A 86 6.13 13.25 -10.89
CA CYS A 86 6.53 12.07 -10.12
C CYS A 86 5.99 10.77 -10.73
N ILE A 87 4.69 10.69 -11.04
CA ILE A 87 4.11 9.46 -11.61
C ILE A 87 4.57 9.20 -13.05
N GLU A 88 4.84 10.25 -13.84
CA GLU A 88 5.40 10.15 -15.19
C GLU A 88 6.80 9.54 -15.17
N GLU A 89 7.73 10.15 -14.43
CA GLU A 89 9.16 9.82 -14.45
C GLU A 89 9.53 8.56 -13.65
N THR A 90 8.78 8.30 -12.58
CA THR A 90 9.13 7.26 -11.60
C THR A 90 8.14 6.10 -11.57
N GLY A 91 6.94 6.28 -12.14
CA GLY A 91 5.84 5.33 -12.03
C GLY A 91 5.07 5.40 -10.72
N ILE A 92 5.46 6.27 -9.78
CA ILE A 92 4.80 6.40 -8.48
C ILE A 92 4.72 7.87 -8.03
N CYS A 93 3.63 8.23 -7.36
CA CYS A 93 3.57 9.43 -6.53
C CYS A 93 3.02 9.08 -5.14
N VAL A 94 3.53 9.75 -4.11
CA VAL A 94 3.08 9.55 -2.72
C VAL A 94 2.14 10.67 -2.34
N LEU A 95 0.90 10.29 -1.98
CA LEU A 95 -0.15 11.20 -1.57
C LEU A 95 -0.19 11.18 -0.03
N HIS A 96 0.46 12.14 0.60
CA HIS A 96 0.52 12.24 2.06
C HIS A 96 -0.79 12.82 2.61
N ALA A 97 -1.62 11.97 3.24
CA ALA A 97 -3.00 12.25 3.61
C ALA A 97 -3.24 13.62 4.29
N PRO A 98 -2.38 14.10 5.23
CA PRO A 98 -2.52 15.43 5.84
C PRO A 98 -2.54 16.62 4.86
N LEU A 99 -1.92 16.48 3.68
CA LEU A 99 -1.92 17.53 2.65
C LEU A 99 -3.22 17.55 1.84
N PHE A 100 -3.95 16.43 1.79
CA PHE A 100 -5.10 16.26 0.91
C PHE A 100 -6.45 16.28 1.64
N HIS A 101 -6.47 16.01 2.95
CA HIS A 101 -7.70 15.96 3.73
C HIS A 101 -7.73 17.04 4.83
N PRO A 102 -7.83 18.34 4.48
CA PRO A 102 -7.78 19.43 5.45
C PRO A 102 -8.92 19.36 6.48
N ALA A 103 -10.08 18.83 6.09
CA ALA A 103 -11.22 18.60 6.98
C ALA A 103 -10.89 17.68 8.18
N MET A 104 -9.89 16.80 8.02
CA MET A 104 -9.47 15.88 9.10
C MET A 104 -8.83 16.61 10.28
N LYS A 105 -8.36 17.85 10.12
CA LYS A 105 -7.82 18.67 11.21
C LYS A 105 -8.86 18.92 12.32
N ASN A 106 -10.15 18.95 11.96
CA ASN A 106 -11.24 19.17 12.91
C ASN A 106 -11.54 17.95 13.79
N VAL A 107 -11.22 16.74 13.33
CA VAL A 107 -11.49 15.48 14.04
C VAL A 107 -10.24 14.84 14.64
N ALA A 108 -9.04 15.24 14.19
CA ALA A 108 -7.78 14.68 14.67
C ALA A 108 -7.57 14.82 16.19
N PRO A 109 -7.84 15.97 16.85
CA PRO A 109 -7.70 16.08 18.31
C PRO A 109 -8.62 15.11 19.06
N ILE A 110 -9.88 15.03 18.65
CA ILE A 110 -10.90 14.15 19.26
C ILE A 110 -10.49 12.68 19.11
N ARG A 111 -10.01 12.28 17.93
CA ARG A 111 -9.52 10.91 17.71
C ARG A 111 -8.31 10.58 18.60
N LYS A 112 -7.42 11.54 18.81
CA LYS A 112 -6.25 11.38 19.67
C LYS A 112 -6.65 11.22 21.14
N GLU A 113 -7.62 12.00 21.60
CA GLU A 113 -8.14 11.92 22.97
C GLU A 113 -8.90 10.61 23.22
N LEU A 114 -9.70 10.15 22.25
CA LEU A 114 -10.44 8.89 22.36
C LEU A 114 -9.54 7.66 22.41
N ALA A 115 -8.40 7.68 21.72
CA ALA A 115 -7.39 6.60 21.69
C ALA A 115 -7.95 5.18 21.39
N VAL A 116 -9.11 5.09 20.73
CA VAL A 116 -9.75 3.85 20.31
C VAL A 116 -9.97 3.81 18.81
N LYS A 117 -10.06 2.60 18.24
CA LYS A 117 -10.41 2.42 16.82
C LYS A 117 -11.84 2.92 16.58
N THR A 118 -12.01 3.70 15.51
CA THR A 118 -13.32 4.21 15.07
C THR A 118 -13.48 3.96 13.58
N PHE A 119 -14.65 4.27 13.02
CA PHE A 119 -14.88 4.15 11.58
C PHE A 119 -13.87 4.96 10.74
N PHE A 120 -13.21 5.99 11.28
CA PHE A 120 -12.16 6.73 10.58
C PHE A 120 -10.95 5.85 10.22
N ASN A 121 -10.65 4.81 11.01
CA ASN A 121 -9.60 3.84 10.71
C ASN A 121 -9.97 3.00 9.46
N MET A 122 -11.26 2.86 9.18
CA MET A 122 -11.77 2.15 8.00
C MET A 122 -11.80 3.03 6.75
N LEU A 123 -11.65 4.36 6.84
CA LEU A 123 -11.86 5.24 5.67
C LEU A 123 -10.60 5.50 4.86
N GLY A 124 -9.41 5.44 5.46
CA GLY A 124 -8.14 5.85 4.83
C GLY A 124 -7.90 5.27 3.42
N PRO A 125 -8.00 3.94 3.25
CA PRO A 125 -7.84 3.30 1.94
C PRO A 125 -8.91 3.66 0.90
N MET A 126 -10.07 4.17 1.31
CA MET A 126 -11.19 4.49 0.41
C MET A 126 -11.23 5.95 -0.03
N VAL A 127 -10.32 6.79 0.46
CA VAL A 127 -10.37 8.25 0.25
C VAL A 127 -9.13 8.79 -0.46
N ASN A 128 -8.45 7.96 -1.24
CA ASN A 128 -7.32 8.40 -2.06
C ASN A 128 -7.73 9.59 -2.97
N PRO A 129 -7.05 10.75 -2.89
CA PRO A 129 -7.46 11.99 -3.57
C PRO A 129 -7.21 11.96 -5.09
N ALA A 130 -6.58 10.90 -5.61
CA ALA A 130 -6.41 10.64 -7.04
C ALA A 130 -7.50 9.73 -7.63
N PHE A 131 -8.43 9.23 -6.81
CA PHE A 131 -9.56 8.40 -7.26
C PHE A 131 -9.16 7.19 -8.15
N PRO A 132 -8.14 6.39 -7.76
CA PRO A 132 -7.59 5.36 -8.62
C PRO A 132 -8.65 4.32 -9.00
N LYS A 133 -8.69 3.89 -10.26
CA LYS A 133 -9.60 2.85 -10.74
C LYS A 133 -9.15 1.44 -10.37
N ASN A 134 -7.94 1.31 -9.86
CA ASN A 134 -7.39 0.05 -9.41
C ASN A 134 -7.03 0.13 -7.91
N GLN A 135 -7.36 -0.91 -7.14
CA GLN A 135 -7.10 -0.94 -5.70
C GLN A 135 -6.69 -2.33 -5.24
N MET A 136 -5.54 -2.41 -4.57
CA MET A 136 -5.25 -3.51 -3.67
C MET A 136 -5.34 -2.94 -2.25
N VAL A 137 -6.13 -3.56 -1.39
CA VAL A 137 -6.30 -3.05 -0.02
C VAL A 137 -6.30 -4.14 1.02
N GLY A 138 -5.49 -3.90 2.02
CA GLY A 138 -5.42 -4.59 3.28
C GLY A 138 -6.44 -4.15 4.30
N VAL A 139 -7.10 -5.08 4.98
CA VAL A 139 -7.99 -4.76 6.10
C VAL A 139 -7.67 -5.59 7.36
N PHE A 140 -7.85 -5.00 8.53
CA PHE A 140 -7.48 -5.64 9.81
C PHE A 140 -8.44 -6.74 10.29
N ASN A 141 -9.62 -6.94 9.66
CA ASN A 141 -10.53 -8.05 9.97
C ASN A 141 -11.44 -8.45 8.80
N LEU A 142 -12.05 -9.63 8.89
CA LEU A 142 -12.96 -10.18 7.87
C LEU A 142 -14.28 -9.40 7.71
N GLU A 143 -14.79 -8.79 8.79
CA GLU A 143 -16.00 -7.96 8.72
C GLU A 143 -15.78 -6.76 7.79
N LEU A 144 -14.66 -6.07 7.97
CA LEU A 144 -14.25 -4.96 7.14
C LEU A 144 -13.97 -5.39 5.70
N ALA A 145 -13.40 -6.59 5.51
CA ALA A 145 -13.18 -7.14 4.18
C ALA A 145 -14.48 -7.27 3.40
N ARG A 146 -15.52 -7.82 4.04
CA ARG A 146 -16.86 -7.96 3.46
C ARG A 146 -17.50 -6.61 3.17
N MET A 147 -17.36 -5.63 4.07
CA MET A 147 -17.87 -4.27 3.84
C MET A 147 -17.20 -3.61 2.63
N TYR A 148 -15.89 -3.73 2.50
CA TYR A 148 -15.15 -3.19 1.36
C TYR A 148 -15.55 -3.86 0.05
N GLY A 149 -15.66 -5.20 0.04
CA GLY A 149 -16.16 -5.95 -1.11
C GLY A 149 -17.55 -5.48 -1.54
N TYR A 150 -18.46 -5.30 -0.58
CA TYR A 150 -19.81 -4.79 -0.84
C TYR A 150 -19.83 -3.36 -1.40
N LEU A 151 -18.90 -2.49 -0.96
CA LEU A 151 -18.81 -1.13 -1.47
C LEU A 151 -18.21 -1.10 -2.88
N TYR A 152 -17.17 -1.89 -3.15
CA TYR A 152 -16.47 -1.86 -4.44
C TYR A 152 -17.19 -2.61 -5.56
N GLN A 153 -17.96 -3.67 -5.27
CA GLN A 153 -18.76 -4.37 -6.29
C GLN A 153 -19.80 -3.46 -6.99
N ASN A 154 -20.16 -2.34 -6.37
CA ASN A 154 -21.07 -1.33 -6.91
C ASN A 154 -20.35 -0.23 -7.69
N THR A 155 -19.09 -0.44 -8.07
CA THR A 155 -18.25 0.54 -8.79
C THR A 155 -17.57 -0.10 -10.00
N ASP A 156 -16.99 0.71 -10.90
CA ASP A 156 -16.17 0.24 -12.03
C ASP A 156 -14.71 -0.07 -11.63
N LYS A 157 -14.39 -0.04 -10.32
CA LYS A 157 -13.05 -0.22 -9.79
C LYS A 157 -12.60 -1.68 -9.92
N LYS A 158 -11.39 -1.94 -10.43
CA LYS A 158 -10.73 -3.24 -10.27
C LYS A 158 -10.14 -3.31 -8.88
N PHE A 159 -10.50 -4.32 -8.11
CA PHE A 159 -10.07 -4.39 -6.72
C PHE A 159 -9.73 -5.80 -6.24
N THR A 160 -8.82 -5.85 -5.27
CA THR A 160 -8.62 -6.99 -4.39
C THR A 160 -8.53 -6.50 -2.94
N VAL A 161 -9.46 -6.95 -2.10
CA VAL A 161 -9.43 -6.76 -0.65
C VAL A 161 -8.79 -7.98 0.00
N LEU A 162 -7.93 -7.76 0.99
CA LEU A 162 -7.08 -8.78 1.61
C LEU A 162 -7.20 -8.74 3.12
N HIS A 163 -7.23 -9.93 3.73
CA HIS A 163 -7.06 -10.08 5.17
C HIS A 163 -6.36 -11.42 5.45
N ALA A 164 -5.18 -11.39 6.06
CA ALA A 164 -4.51 -12.61 6.49
C ALA A 164 -5.29 -13.21 7.69
N LEU A 165 -5.56 -14.51 7.66
CA LEU A 165 -6.39 -15.17 8.68
C LEU A 165 -5.74 -15.21 10.06
N ASP A 166 -4.44 -14.96 10.12
CA ASP A 166 -3.64 -14.77 11.33
C ASP A 166 -3.49 -13.29 11.74
N GLY A 167 -4.25 -12.39 11.10
CA GLY A 167 -4.57 -11.06 11.62
C GLY A 167 -3.86 -9.89 10.94
N TYR A 168 -3.03 -10.12 9.92
CA TYR A 168 -2.38 -9.04 9.17
C TYR A 168 -3.36 -8.38 8.20
N ASP A 169 -3.19 -7.08 7.98
CA ASP A 169 -3.85 -6.37 6.90
C ASP A 169 -3.04 -6.41 5.59
N GLU A 170 -2.18 -7.41 5.41
CA GLU A 170 -1.35 -7.60 4.21
C GLU A 170 -1.22 -9.10 3.94
N ILE A 171 -0.71 -9.50 2.78
CA ILE A 171 -0.33 -10.92 2.55
C ILE A 171 0.97 -11.16 3.32
N SER A 172 0.89 -11.84 4.47
CA SER A 172 2.03 -12.07 5.36
C SER A 172 2.88 -13.28 4.99
N LEU A 173 2.31 -14.23 4.24
CA LEU A 173 2.87 -15.57 3.96
C LEU A 173 3.16 -16.42 5.22
N THR A 174 2.75 -15.96 6.40
CA THR A 174 2.80 -16.73 7.66
C THR A 174 1.60 -17.67 7.81
N GLY A 175 0.58 -17.48 6.96
CA GLY A 175 -0.60 -18.31 6.88
C GLY A 175 -1.51 -17.89 5.73
N PRO A 176 -2.71 -18.48 5.62
CA PRO A 176 -3.62 -18.20 4.52
C PRO A 176 -4.18 -16.77 4.56
N THR A 177 -4.37 -16.16 3.39
CA THR A 177 -4.95 -14.83 3.22
C THR A 177 -6.28 -14.90 2.49
N LYS A 178 -7.36 -14.43 3.13
CA LYS A 178 -8.66 -14.28 2.47
C LYS A 178 -8.59 -13.14 1.47
N THR A 179 -9.12 -13.38 0.28
CA THR A 179 -9.24 -12.37 -0.78
C THR A 179 -10.69 -12.20 -1.22
N ILE A 180 -11.05 -10.96 -1.56
CA ILE A 180 -12.33 -10.60 -2.17
C ILE A 180 -12.02 -9.69 -3.36
N SER A 181 -12.39 -10.11 -4.57
CA SER A 181 -12.16 -9.37 -5.82
C SER A 181 -13.47 -9.13 -6.57
N ASN A 182 -13.40 -8.47 -7.73
CA ASN A 182 -14.56 -8.25 -8.61
C ASN A 182 -15.32 -9.52 -8.99
N ARG A 183 -14.63 -10.67 -9.10
CA ARG A 183 -15.20 -11.90 -9.70
C ARG A 183 -15.24 -13.08 -8.74
N ASN A 184 -14.40 -13.08 -7.71
CA ASN A 184 -14.26 -14.21 -6.82
C ASN A 184 -13.92 -13.79 -5.39
N GLU A 185 -14.23 -14.70 -4.46
CA GLU A 185 -13.58 -14.73 -3.17
C GLU A 185 -12.69 -15.97 -3.10
N GLY A 186 -11.52 -15.86 -2.49
CA GLY A 186 -10.55 -16.94 -2.44
C GLY A 186 -9.74 -16.94 -1.16
N ILE A 187 -8.86 -17.93 -1.06
CA ILE A 187 -7.81 -18.00 -0.05
C ILE A 187 -6.50 -18.15 -0.83
N LEU A 188 -5.56 -17.25 -0.58
CA LEU A 188 -4.19 -17.34 -1.07
C LEU A 188 -3.30 -17.93 0.02
N GLN A 189 -2.37 -18.78 -0.37
CA GLN A 189 -1.35 -19.40 0.46
C GLN A 189 0.03 -19.20 -0.18
N ALA A 190 1.10 -19.48 0.57
CA ALA A 190 2.47 -19.36 0.06
C ALA A 190 2.70 -20.19 -1.23
N SER A 191 2.09 -21.38 -1.30
CA SER A 191 2.17 -22.26 -2.47
C SER A 191 1.58 -21.67 -3.75
N ASP A 192 0.59 -20.77 -3.65
CA ASP A 192 0.01 -20.06 -4.81
C ASP A 192 1.02 -19.11 -5.46
N PHE A 193 2.03 -18.68 -4.71
CA PHE A 193 3.17 -17.90 -5.21
C PHE A 193 4.40 -18.77 -5.53
N GLY A 194 4.34 -20.08 -5.23
CA GLY A 194 5.47 -21.01 -5.39
C GLY A 194 6.57 -20.83 -4.35
N VAL A 195 6.22 -20.35 -3.14
CA VAL A 195 7.16 -20.18 -2.02
C VAL A 195 6.65 -20.94 -0.79
N GLU A 196 7.52 -21.08 0.20
CA GLU A 196 7.17 -21.68 1.49
C GLU A 196 6.61 -20.63 2.45
N GLU A 197 5.86 -21.09 3.46
CA GLU A 197 5.42 -20.23 4.55
C GLU A 197 6.61 -19.64 5.30
N VAL A 198 6.46 -18.41 5.80
CA VAL A 198 7.51 -17.68 6.53
C VAL A 198 7.15 -17.59 8.01
N ASN A 199 8.14 -17.31 8.87
CA ASN A 199 7.85 -17.07 10.28
C ASN A 199 7.48 -15.60 10.50
N ALA A 200 6.57 -15.33 11.44
CA ALA A 200 6.17 -13.97 11.79
C ALA A 200 7.36 -13.08 12.21
N GLN A 201 8.37 -13.66 12.87
CA GLN A 201 9.58 -12.94 13.27
C GLN A 201 10.41 -12.44 12.07
N ASP A 202 10.32 -13.10 10.91
CA ASP A 202 11.12 -12.78 9.71
C ASP A 202 10.58 -11.54 8.97
N ILE A 203 9.38 -11.07 9.36
CA ILE A 203 8.67 -9.95 8.74
C ILE A 203 8.45 -8.77 9.69
N THR A 204 9.08 -8.81 10.87
CA THR A 204 9.06 -7.71 11.85
C THR A 204 9.72 -6.45 11.27
N GLY A 205 9.19 -5.28 11.60
CA GLY A 205 9.71 -3.97 11.23
C GLY A 205 10.90 -3.51 12.07
N GLY A 206 11.46 -2.35 11.72
CA GLY A 206 12.49 -1.69 12.53
C GLY A 206 11.90 -1.04 13.78
N SER A 207 12.71 -0.93 14.84
CA SER A 207 12.30 -0.26 16.09
C SER A 207 12.45 1.26 16.01
N THR A 208 13.20 1.75 15.04
CA THR A 208 13.38 3.19 14.77
C THR A 208 13.08 3.51 13.29
N VAL A 209 12.87 4.79 13.00
CA VAL A 209 12.72 5.27 11.61
C VAL A 209 13.95 4.94 10.78
N ALA A 210 15.15 5.11 11.35
CA ALA A 210 16.42 4.83 10.67
C ALA A 210 16.58 3.32 10.35
N GLU A 211 16.27 2.44 11.29
CA GLU A 211 16.28 0.99 11.06
C GLU A 211 15.26 0.57 10.01
N SER A 212 14.03 1.11 10.08
CA SER A 212 12.98 0.83 9.11
C SER A 212 13.36 1.30 7.71
N ALA A 213 13.97 2.48 7.60
CA ALA A 213 14.49 3.01 6.33
C ALA A 213 15.65 2.18 5.78
N GLN A 214 16.57 1.72 6.64
CA GLN A 214 17.67 0.85 6.20
C GLN A 214 17.16 -0.51 5.72
N MET A 215 16.20 -1.10 6.44
CA MET A 215 15.53 -2.34 6.02
C MET A 215 14.80 -2.15 4.69
N PHE A 216 14.07 -1.05 4.53
CA PHE A 216 13.40 -0.67 3.30
C PHE A 216 14.38 -0.63 2.12
N LEU A 217 15.51 0.07 2.26
CA LEU A 217 16.54 0.14 1.22
C LEU A 217 17.16 -1.23 0.92
N ASN A 218 17.44 -2.04 1.94
CA ASN A 218 18.01 -3.38 1.76
C ASN A 218 17.06 -4.26 0.95
N ILE A 219 15.78 -4.30 1.30
CA ILE A 219 14.77 -5.08 0.59
C ILE A 219 14.65 -4.58 -0.86
N LEU A 220 14.49 -3.27 -1.07
CA LEU A 220 14.31 -2.69 -2.41
C LEU A 220 15.52 -2.89 -3.34
N GLN A 221 16.73 -3.04 -2.76
CA GLN A 221 17.95 -3.42 -3.49
C GLN A 221 18.06 -4.93 -3.78
N GLY A 222 17.07 -5.74 -3.39
CA GLY A 222 17.10 -7.20 -3.48
C GLY A 222 18.00 -7.88 -2.45
N LYS A 223 18.44 -7.16 -1.41
CA LYS A 223 19.32 -7.65 -0.33
C LYS A 223 18.56 -8.00 0.96
N GLY A 224 17.22 -7.96 0.94
CA GLY A 224 16.40 -8.47 2.02
C GLY A 224 16.53 -9.99 2.18
N THR A 225 16.03 -10.53 3.29
CA THR A 225 15.92 -11.99 3.45
C THR A 225 14.95 -12.57 2.42
N ALA A 226 15.01 -13.88 2.18
CA ALA A 226 14.06 -14.56 1.30
C ALA A 226 12.61 -14.30 1.73
N ALA A 227 12.32 -14.37 3.03
CA ALA A 227 11.01 -14.07 3.60
C ALA A 227 10.55 -12.63 3.29
N GLN A 228 11.40 -11.64 3.58
CA GLN A 228 11.08 -10.23 3.32
C GLN A 228 10.78 -9.98 1.83
N ASN A 229 11.64 -10.51 0.94
CA ASN A 229 11.48 -10.37 -0.50
C ASN A 229 10.22 -11.07 -1.01
N HIS A 230 9.91 -12.28 -0.53
CA HIS A 230 8.70 -13.00 -0.94
C HIS A 230 7.43 -12.28 -0.47
N VAL A 231 7.39 -11.82 0.78
CA VAL A 231 6.21 -11.14 1.32
C VAL A 231 5.91 -9.84 0.58
N VAL A 232 6.93 -9.02 0.32
CA VAL A 232 6.71 -7.78 -0.44
C VAL A 232 6.31 -8.07 -1.89
N CYS A 233 6.92 -9.08 -2.53
CA CYS A 233 6.57 -9.45 -3.90
C CYS A 233 5.20 -10.10 -4.01
N ALA A 234 4.70 -10.80 -2.98
CA ALA A 234 3.34 -11.34 -2.94
C ALA A 234 2.29 -10.20 -2.94
N ASN A 235 2.51 -9.17 -2.11
CA ASN A 235 1.63 -8.00 -2.06
C ASN A 235 1.68 -7.19 -3.37
N ALA A 236 2.87 -6.92 -3.91
CA ALA A 236 3.02 -6.26 -5.20
C ALA A 236 2.42 -7.12 -6.34
N GLY A 237 2.61 -8.43 -6.28
CA GLY A 237 2.14 -9.38 -7.28
C GLY A 237 0.62 -9.44 -7.36
N VAL A 238 -0.08 -9.40 -6.22
CA VAL A 238 -1.54 -9.31 -6.22
C VAL A 238 -2.05 -7.98 -6.77
N ALA A 239 -1.36 -6.87 -6.51
CA ALA A 239 -1.73 -5.60 -7.16
C ALA A 239 -1.50 -5.65 -8.68
N ILE A 240 -0.39 -6.24 -9.14
CA ILE A 240 -0.12 -6.46 -10.57
C ILE A 240 -1.19 -7.36 -11.20
N SER A 241 -1.53 -8.46 -10.54
CA SER A 241 -2.62 -9.38 -10.92
C SER A 241 -3.97 -8.66 -11.02
N THR A 242 -4.28 -7.79 -10.06
CA THR A 242 -5.53 -6.99 -10.04
C THR A 242 -5.63 -6.06 -11.25
N VAL A 243 -4.55 -5.31 -11.55
CA VAL A 243 -4.54 -4.34 -12.66
C VAL A 243 -4.54 -5.03 -14.02
N LYS A 244 -3.66 -6.03 -14.18
CA LYS A 244 -3.44 -6.72 -15.46
C LYS A 244 -4.42 -7.87 -15.72
N GLU A 245 -5.25 -8.24 -14.74
CA GLU A 245 -6.19 -9.36 -14.79
C GLU A 245 -5.52 -10.71 -15.13
N ILE A 246 -4.33 -10.93 -14.56
CA ILE A 246 -3.54 -12.17 -14.67
C ILE A 246 -3.57 -12.95 -13.35
N SER A 247 -3.01 -14.15 -13.31
CA SER A 247 -2.98 -14.94 -12.06
C SER A 247 -2.08 -14.31 -10.98
N PRO A 248 -2.34 -14.58 -9.69
CA PRO A 248 -1.46 -14.13 -8.60
C PRO A 248 -0.01 -14.59 -8.76
N LYS A 249 0.21 -15.79 -9.32
CA LYS A 249 1.53 -16.34 -9.59
C LYS A 249 2.28 -15.53 -10.64
N GLU A 250 1.66 -15.25 -11.79
CA GLU A 250 2.27 -14.41 -12.83
C GLU A 250 2.54 -12.99 -12.31
N GLY A 251 1.62 -12.43 -11.51
CA GLY A 251 1.83 -11.15 -10.85
C GLY A 251 3.04 -11.15 -9.91
N PHE A 252 3.20 -12.21 -9.11
CA PHE A 252 4.34 -12.40 -8.22
C PHE A 252 5.67 -12.54 -8.98
N GLU A 253 5.68 -13.27 -10.10
CA GLU A 253 6.88 -13.40 -10.95
C GLU A 253 7.30 -12.04 -11.52
N LEU A 254 6.36 -11.21 -11.98
CA LEU A 254 6.62 -9.84 -12.42
C LEU A 254 7.15 -8.95 -11.28
N ALA A 255 6.61 -9.12 -10.07
CA ALA A 255 7.09 -8.40 -8.89
C ALA A 255 8.53 -8.81 -8.51
N MET A 256 8.85 -10.11 -8.54
CA MET A 256 10.19 -10.63 -8.28
C MET A 256 11.19 -10.12 -9.32
N GLU A 257 10.80 -10.08 -10.60
CA GLU A 257 11.62 -9.53 -11.69
C GLU A 257 11.85 -8.02 -11.53
N SER A 258 10.82 -7.25 -11.14
CA SER A 258 10.95 -5.83 -10.80
C SER A 258 11.95 -5.57 -9.66
N LEU A 259 11.92 -6.41 -8.63
CA LEU A 259 12.84 -6.32 -7.50
C LEU A 259 14.29 -6.68 -7.91
N LYS A 260 14.48 -7.84 -8.56
CA LYS A 260 15.80 -8.37 -8.92
C LYS A 260 16.54 -7.53 -9.95
N SER A 261 15.82 -6.96 -10.91
CA SER A 261 16.40 -6.12 -11.95
C SER A 261 16.82 -4.73 -11.46
N GLY A 262 16.42 -4.33 -10.24
CA GLY A 262 16.69 -3.01 -9.68
C GLY A 262 15.73 -1.91 -10.14
N ARG A 263 14.75 -2.21 -11.02
CA ARG A 263 13.77 -1.21 -11.50
C ARG A 263 12.97 -0.57 -10.37
N ALA A 264 12.62 -1.35 -9.35
CA ALA A 264 11.94 -0.83 -8.15
C ALA A 264 12.83 0.19 -7.39
N MET A 265 14.13 -0.08 -7.28
CA MET A 265 15.10 0.82 -6.66
C MET A 265 15.31 2.10 -7.49
N ASP A 266 15.33 1.97 -8.82
CA ASP A 266 15.48 3.12 -9.72
C ASP A 266 14.28 4.08 -9.63
N SER A 267 13.07 3.54 -9.43
CA SER A 267 11.87 4.34 -9.15
C SER A 267 12.04 5.21 -7.89
N LEU A 268 12.54 4.62 -6.79
CA LEU A 268 12.83 5.37 -5.56
C LEU A 268 13.89 6.46 -5.81
N LYS A 269 15.02 6.12 -6.45
CA LYS A 269 16.11 7.08 -6.70
C LYS A 269 15.64 8.28 -7.53
N LYS A 270 14.87 8.04 -8.58
CA LYS A 270 14.30 9.14 -9.38
C LYS A 270 13.35 10.00 -8.55
N LEU A 271 12.51 9.38 -7.71
CA LEU A 271 11.61 10.12 -6.83
C LEU A 271 12.37 10.99 -5.81
N GLN A 272 13.50 10.48 -5.28
CA GLN A 272 14.40 11.26 -4.43
C GLN A 272 15.01 12.44 -5.19
N GLN A 273 15.44 12.24 -6.44
CA GLN A 273 16.00 13.32 -7.27
C GLN A 273 14.98 14.43 -7.55
N LEU A 274 13.71 14.08 -7.78
CA LEU A 274 12.64 15.07 -7.96
C LEU A 274 12.29 15.81 -6.66
N SER A 275 12.62 15.24 -5.50
CA SER A 275 12.28 15.78 -4.18
C SER A 275 13.22 16.89 -3.69
N VAL A 276 14.29 17.16 -4.43
CA VAL A 276 15.30 18.20 -4.13
C VAL A 276 14.84 19.59 -4.57
#